data_AF-A0AA86PKD2-F1
#
_entry.id   AF-A0AA86PKD2-F1
#
_cell.length_a   1.000
_cell.length_b   1.000
_cell.length_c   1.000
_cell.angle_alpha   90.00
_cell.angle_beta   90.00
_cell.angle_gamma   90.00
#
_symmetry.space_group_name_H-M   'P 1'
#
loop_
_entity.id
_entity.type
_entity.pdbx_description
1 polymer ?
#
loop_
_entity_poly.entity_id
_entity_poly.type
_entity_poly.pdbx_seq_one_letter_code
_entity_poly.pdbx_strand_id
1 'polypeptide(L)'
;MLKNHRWTAEEDQLFYKLLRLYNNDFQVISEQLNKSYNQVRSHYYNIEKKLSKLNESNRNLIFQSSSYQNQQLYNFIVFDFV
;
A
#
# COMPACT_ATOMS: atom_id res chain seq x y z
N MET A 1 14.26 0.84 26.83
CA MET A 1 13.11 0.00 26.42
C MET A 1 12.32 0.75 25.36
N LEU A 2 12.39 0.33 24.10
CA LEU A 2 11.68 0.98 22.99
C LEU A 2 10.19 0.65 23.14
N LYS A 3 9.41 1.60 23.67
CA LYS A 3 7.95 1.47 23.75
C LYS A 3 7.41 1.44 22.31
N ASN A 4 7.08 0.25 21.82
CA ASN A 4 6.34 0.02 20.59
C ASN A 4 4.94 0.66 20.71
N HIS A 5 4.85 1.99 20.55
CA HIS A 5 3.56 2.64 20.34
C HIS A 5 3.06 2.20 18.97
N ARG A 6 2.19 1.19 18.98
CA ARG A 6 1.46 0.76 17.79
C ARG A 6 0.66 1.94 17.28
N TRP A 7 0.63 2.11 15.96
CA TRP A 7 -0.27 3.07 15.33
C TRP A 7 -1.70 2.56 15.48
N THR A 8 -2.56 3.40 16.06
CA THR A 8 -3.99 3.15 16.16
C THR A 8 -4.70 3.58 14.88
N ALA A 9 -5.94 3.11 14.67
CA ALA A 9 -6.69 3.45 13.47
C ALA A 9 -7.01 4.96 13.40
N GLU A 10 -7.26 5.58 14.55
CA GLU A 10 -7.52 7.00 14.68
C GLU A 10 -6.29 7.83 14.34
N GLU A 11 -5.11 7.42 14.83
CA GLU A 11 -3.83 8.05 14.51
C GLU A 11 -3.49 7.91 13.02
N ASP A 12 -3.72 6.74 12.43
CA ASP A 12 -3.51 6.52 11.00
C ASP A 12 -4.42 7.44 10.17
N GLN A 13 -5.72 7.51 10.51
CA GLN A 13 -6.65 8.42 9.84
C GLN A 13 -6.22 9.88 9.93
N LEU A 14 -5.78 10.32 11.12
CA LEU A 14 -5.27 11.68 11.30
C LEU A 14 -3.98 11.90 10.51
N PHE A 15 -3.07 10.93 10.51
CA PHE A 15 -1.85 10.96 9.71
C PHE A 15 -2.13 11.14 8.23
N TYR A 16 -3.06 10.37 7.64
CA TYR A 16 -3.42 10.55 6.22
C TYR A 16 -4.03 11.92 5.92
N LYS A 17 -4.86 12.46 6.83
CA LYS A 17 -5.42 13.81 6.68
C LYS A 17 -4.32 14.86 6.69
N LEU A 18 -3.40 14.79 7.65
CA LEU A 18 -2.28 15.74 7.77
C LEU A 18 -1.30 15.60 6.60
N LEU A 19 -1.03 14.39 6.13
CA LEU A 19 -0.20 14.14 4.97
C LEU A 19 -0.79 14.75 3.69
N ARG A 20 -2.13 14.74 3.56
CA ARG A 20 -2.81 15.41 2.43
C ARG A 20 -2.76 16.93 2.51
N LEU A 21 -2.73 17.49 3.72
CA LEU A 21 -2.72 18.94 3.95
C LEU A 21 -1.32 19.55 3.85
N TYR A 22 -0.32 18.87 4.42
CA TYR A 22 1.05 19.37 4.58
C TYR A 22 2.08 18.60 3.74
N ASN A 23 1.64 17.64 2.90
CA ASN A 23 2.51 16.75 2.13
C ASN A 23 3.51 16.01 3.05
N ASN A 24 4.80 16.10 2.73
CA ASN A 24 5.88 15.42 3.44
C ASN A 24 6.51 16.27 4.55
N ASP A 25 5.80 17.28 5.06
CA ASP A 25 6.26 18.04 6.22
C ASP A 25 6.05 17.24 7.52
N PHE A 26 6.95 16.29 7.75
CA PHE A 26 6.88 15.40 8.91
C PHE A 26 7.10 16.13 10.23
N GLN A 27 7.68 17.33 10.21
CA GLN A 27 7.87 18.16 11.41
C GLN A 27 6.49 18.58 11.93
N VAL A 28 5.70 19.24 11.07
CA VAL A 28 4.35 19.70 11.41
C VAL A 28 3.43 18.51 11.76
N ILE A 29 3.51 17.44 10.98
CA ILE A 29 2.71 16.23 11.23
C ILE A 29 3.05 15.61 12.60
N SER A 30 4.32 15.61 13.00
CA SER A 30 4.77 15.07 14.28
C SER A 30 4.22 15.85 15.48
N GLU A 31 4.16 17.18 15.36
CA GLU A 31 3.59 18.07 16.38
C GLU A 31 2.08 17.83 16.54
N GLN A 32 1.35 17.67 15.43
CA GLN A 32 -0.10 17.45 15.44
C GLN A 32 -0.50 16.06 15.94
N LEU A 33 0.31 15.03 15.68
CA LEU A 33 0.07 13.65 16.14
C LEU A 33 0.64 13.35 17.52
N ASN A 34 1.35 14.30 18.14
CA ASN A 34 2.11 14.10 19.38
C ASN A 34 3.01 12.85 19.32
N LYS A 35 3.64 12.62 18.16
CA LYS A 35 4.60 11.54 17.92
C LYS A 35 5.96 12.14 17.57
N SER A 36 7.04 11.39 17.80
CA SER A 36 8.35 11.86 17.35
C SER A 36 8.43 11.90 15.83
N TYR A 37 9.18 12.88 15.30
CA TYR A 37 9.50 12.98 13.87
C TYR A 37 9.94 11.64 13.27
N ASN A 38 10.83 10.92 13.97
CA ASN A 38 11.34 9.62 13.51
C ASN A 38 10.23 8.57 13.40
N GLN A 39 9.28 8.54 14.35
CA GLN A 39 8.14 7.60 14.27
C GLN A 39 7.24 7.92 13.08
N VAL A 40 6.95 9.21 12.84
CA VAL A 40 6.13 9.66 11.70
C VAL A 40 6.81 9.31 10.37
N ARG A 41 8.09 9.66 10.24
CA ARG A 41 8.89 9.35 9.06
C ARG A 41 9.00 7.84 8.79
N SER A 42 9.31 7.04 9.82
CA SER A 42 9.35 5.59 9.69
C SER A 42 8.00 5.00 9.30
N HIS A 43 6.91 5.54 9.84
CA HIS A 43 5.55 5.11 9.49
C HIS A 43 5.22 5.39 8.02
N TYR A 44 5.53 6.59 7.53
CA TYR A 44 5.37 6.98 6.13
C TYR A 44 6.04 5.96 5.18
N TYR A 45 7.34 5.72 5.35
CA TYR A 45 8.07 4.81 4.46
C TYR A 45 7.61 3.35 4.59
N ASN A 46 7.15 2.93 5.77
CA ASN A 46 6.57 1.61 5.94
C ASN A 46 5.25 1.47 5.16
N ILE A 47 4.43 2.52 5.10
CA ILE A 47 3.22 2.54 4.25
C ILE A 47 3.61 2.50 2.78
N GLU A 48 4.53 3.34 2.32
CA GLU A 48 4.98 3.34 0.92
C GLU A 48 5.52 1.98 0.49
N LYS A 49 6.32 1.33 1.35
CA LYS A 49 6.86 -0.01 1.10
C LYS A 49 5.76 -1.07 1.05
N LYS A 50 4.70 -0.95 1.85
CA LYS A 50 3.54 -1.86 1.78
C LYS A 50 2.76 -1.63 0.48
N LEU A 51 2.54 -0.36 0.10
CA LEU A 51 1.84 0.00 -1.14
C LEU A 51 2.59 -0.48 -2.38
N SER A 52 3.92 -0.36 -2.42
CA SER A 52 4.71 -0.85 -3.56
C SER A 52 4.61 -2.36 -3.72
N LYS A 53 4.69 -3.12 -2.62
CA LYS A 53 4.49 -4.58 -2.62
C LYS A 53 3.08 -5.00 -3.02
N LEU A 54 2.06 -4.28 -2.54
CA LEU A 54 0.67 -4.52 -2.93
C LEU A 54 0.47 -4.27 -4.42
N ASN A 55 1.00 -3.16 -4.94
CA ASN A 55 0.92 -2.85 -6.37
C ASN A 55 1.67 -3.88 -7.23
N GLU A 56 2.81 -4.36 -6.78
CA GLU A 56 3.54 -5.45 -7.44
C GLU A 56 2.71 -6.75 -7.45
N SER A 57 2.13 -7.13 -6.31
CA SER A 57 1.27 -8.32 -6.18
C SER A 57 0.03 -8.21 -7.07
N ASN A 58 -0.64 -7.06 -7.07
CA ASN A 58 -1.81 -6.79 -7.90
C ASN A 58 -1.46 -6.85 -9.40
N ARG A 59 -0.31 -6.29 -9.81
CA ARG A 59 0.15 -6.41 -11.20
C ARG A 59 0.41 -7.86 -11.60
N ASN A 60 1.04 -8.65 -10.73
CA ASN A 60 1.28 -10.07 -10.98
C ASN A 60 -0.01 -10.88 -11.08
N LEU A 61 -1.01 -10.58 -10.24
CA LEU A 61 -2.34 -11.22 -10.30
C LEU A 61 -3.09 -10.87 -11.58
N ILE A 62 -3.10 -9.61 -12.01
CA ILE A 62 -3.71 -9.19 -13.27
C ILE A 62 -3.03 -9.93 -14.44
N PHE A 63 -1.70 -9.96 -14.46
CA PHE A 63 -0.95 -10.67 -15.49
C PHE A 63 -1.26 -12.16 -15.53
N GLN A 64 -1.28 -12.84 -14.38
CA GLN A 64 -1.66 -14.25 -14.28
C GLN A 64 -3.09 -14.47 -14.77
N SER A 65 -4.04 -13.68 -14.28
CA SER A 65 -5.46 -13.77 -14.65
C SER A 65 -5.67 -13.61 -16.16
N SER A 66 -5.00 -12.63 -16.78
CA SER A 66 -5.03 -12.43 -18.22
C SER A 66 -4.35 -13.58 -18.99
N SER A 67 -3.24 -14.13 -18.50
CA SER A 67 -2.60 -15.30 -19.12
C SER A 67 -3.50 -16.54 -19.07
N TYR A 68 -4.20 -16.77 -17.95
CA TYR A 68 -5.16 -17.86 -17.81
C TYR A 68 -6.35 -17.66 -18.76
N GLN A 69 -6.92 -16.46 -18.83
CA GLN A 69 -8.02 -16.17 -19.76
C GLN A 69 -7.62 -16.40 -21.23
N ASN A 70 -6.43 -15.96 -21.63
CA ASN A 70 -5.91 -16.21 -22.98
C ASN A 70 -5.68 -17.69 -23.26
N GLN A 71 -5.17 -18.45 -22.29
CA GLN A 71 -5.01 -19.90 -22.41
C GLN A 71 -6.35 -20.63 -22.48
N GLN A 72 -7.35 -20.22 -21.69
CA GLN A 72 -8.70 -20.78 -21.75
C GLN A 72 -9.38 -20.45 -23.09
N LEU A 73 -9.20 -19.23 -23.60
CA LEU A 73 -9.70 -18.84 -24.92
C LEU A 73 -9.06 -19.67 -26.03
N TYR A 74 -7.74 -19.88 -25.97
CA TYR A 74 -7.03 -20.73 -26.92
C TYR A 74 -7.52 -22.18 -26.85
N ASN A 75 -7.64 -22.76 -25.65
CA ASN A 75 -8.16 -24.10 -25.48
C ASN A 75 -9.61 -24.21 -25.97
N PHE A 76 -10.47 -23.24 -25.68
CA PHE A 76 -11.86 -23.22 -26.16
C PHE A 76 -11.94 -23.19 -27.69
N ILE A 77 -11.21 -22.27 -28.34
CA ILE A 77 -11.19 -22.16 -29.80
C ILE A 77 -10.59 -23.39 -30.47
N VAL A 78 -9.56 -24.01 -29.87
CA VAL A 78 -8.88 -25.17 -30.47
C VAL A 78 -9.69 -26.47 -30.31
N PHE A 79 -10.50 -26.59 -29.25
CA PHE A 79 -11.33 -27.78 -29.02
C PHE A 79 -12.71 -27.75 -29.70
N ASP A 80 -13.20 -26.58 -30.16
CA ASP A 80 -14.47 -26.47 -30.92
C ASP A 80 -14.35 -26.79 -32.43
N PHE A 81 -13.16 -27.14 -32.92
CA PHE A 81 -12.88 -27.48 -34.34
C PHE A 81 -12.67 -28.99 -34.61
N VAL A 82 -13.10 -29.88 -33.71
CA VAL A 82 -13.11 -31.34 -33.90
C VAL A 82 -14.53 -31.88 -34.02
#